data_AF-A0A2G6J277-F1
#
_entry.id   AF-A0A2G6J277-F1
#
_cell.length_a   1.000
_cell.length_b   1.000
_cell.length_c   1.000
_cell.angle_alpha   90.00
_cell.angle_beta   90.00
_cell.angle_gamma   90.00
#
_symmetry.space_group_name_H-M   'P 1'
#
loop_
_entity.id
_entity.type
_entity.pdbx_description
1 polymer ?
#
loop_
_entity_poly.entity_id
_entity_poly.type
_entity_poly.pdbx_seq_one_letter_code
_entity_poly.pdbx_strand_id
1 'polypeptide(L)'
;MSENDTRDDNERAEAEENAEAEENAEAETNLDAPIDDLEAAWQAAGDDESKRNETIEAPPEEDELDPELLKIPKPRRRRRHPIVSLIVIGMSIYLMAFSWTDFRYFFESNTPRDIGHVADAIKKGFNETNVYVAVRGAPDRKHALLLQGRVSGYESFFRLRQGRNLVYVQAHRVKRDSQRTIKAEHVGRMVRFGSLSYKEAIRRFFRKSMNVAHDLDFEAVVQAKAGKEVTDKQGLAVTLDPKKLVWINARYPDEWIIQFPKSIYATRAEARKQLATLSLPVAPEDEPSPSFWRFVVLAKANEARQLIRVFSKPKLRTNVLKRQVSYAVRWDQLRTAGKALLIDAKDDTFPSRYVRQGDKLVAKKPYPVKIDASALLYISTSSTFTIPDEAVVIHVGQVPRDSWLYVLLYAVLGSFVLFNLLAIVQRLRQR
;
A
#
# COMPACT_ATOMS: atom_id res chain seq x y z
N MET A 1 30.31 -19.93 26.99
CA MET A 1 30.27 -20.94 25.92
C MET A 1 28.91 -20.88 25.24
N SER A 2 28.69 -19.91 24.35
CA SER A 2 27.65 -19.95 23.28
C SER A 2 27.70 -18.70 22.35
N GLU A 3 28.81 -17.95 22.32
CA GLU A 3 28.94 -16.75 21.46
C GLU A 3 29.60 -17.06 20.11
N ASN A 4 30.13 -18.27 19.91
CA ASN A 4 30.75 -18.66 18.63
C ASN A 4 29.76 -19.29 17.64
N ASP A 5 28.66 -19.92 18.10
CA ASP A 5 27.72 -20.60 17.18
C ASP A 5 26.85 -19.63 16.38
N THR A 6 26.57 -18.42 16.90
CA THR A 6 25.70 -17.46 16.20
C THR A 6 26.40 -16.70 15.08
N ARG A 7 27.73 -16.76 15.01
CA ARG A 7 28.50 -16.08 13.97
C ARG A 7 28.57 -16.91 12.68
N ASP A 8 28.69 -18.22 12.81
CA ASP A 8 28.73 -19.15 11.66
C ASP A 8 27.38 -19.22 10.93
N ASP A 9 26.26 -19.09 11.65
CA ASP A 9 24.93 -19.07 11.03
C ASP A 9 24.67 -17.79 10.21
N ASN A 10 25.22 -16.66 10.65
CA ASN A 10 25.05 -15.38 9.97
C ASN A 10 25.94 -15.28 8.72
N GLU A 11 27.15 -15.83 8.77
CA GLU A 11 28.05 -15.91 7.62
C GLU A 11 27.54 -16.90 6.54
N ARG A 12 26.82 -17.96 6.93
CA ARG A 12 26.15 -18.85 5.96
C ARG A 12 24.95 -18.21 5.27
N ALA A 13 24.14 -17.43 6.01
CA ALA A 13 22.99 -16.75 5.41
C ALA A 13 23.42 -15.68 4.40
N GLU A 14 24.49 -14.93 4.67
CA GLU A 14 25.04 -13.95 3.72
C GLU A 14 25.69 -14.62 2.48
N ALA A 15 26.24 -15.83 2.64
CA ALA A 15 26.79 -16.59 1.51
C ALA A 15 25.70 -17.16 0.59
N GLU A 16 24.58 -17.64 1.14
CA GLU A 16 23.43 -18.11 0.34
C GLU A 16 22.73 -16.95 -0.39
N GLU A 17 22.57 -15.78 0.24
CA GLU A 17 21.96 -14.60 -0.40
C GLU A 17 22.83 -14.05 -1.55
N ASN A 18 24.16 -14.11 -1.42
CA ASN A 18 25.06 -13.72 -2.51
C ASN A 18 25.10 -14.73 -3.65
N ALA A 19 24.98 -16.03 -3.36
CA ALA A 19 24.92 -17.07 -4.40
C ALA A 19 23.62 -16.99 -5.24
N GLU A 20 22.47 -16.73 -4.61
CA GLU A 20 21.20 -16.51 -5.33
C GLU A 20 21.22 -15.19 -6.14
N ALA A 21 22.00 -14.19 -5.71
CA ALA A 21 22.17 -12.94 -6.46
C ALA A 21 23.06 -13.12 -7.70
N GLU A 22 24.10 -13.94 -7.65
CA GLU A 22 24.94 -14.25 -8.82
C GLU A 22 24.21 -15.13 -9.85
N GLU A 23 23.45 -16.14 -9.40
CA GLU A 23 22.68 -17.00 -10.32
C GLU A 23 21.58 -16.21 -11.07
N ASN A 24 20.95 -15.22 -10.42
CA ASN A 24 19.99 -14.34 -11.07
C ASN A 24 20.65 -13.32 -12.02
N ALA A 25 21.91 -12.93 -11.77
CA ALA A 25 22.63 -12.00 -12.64
C ALA A 25 23.05 -12.67 -13.97
N GLU A 26 23.39 -13.96 -13.95
CA GLU A 26 23.70 -14.70 -15.18
C GLU A 26 22.45 -15.02 -16.02
N ALA A 27 21.30 -15.22 -15.38
CA ALA A 27 20.02 -15.45 -16.08
C ALA A 27 19.51 -14.23 -16.86
N GLU A 28 19.86 -12.99 -16.46
CA GLU A 28 19.45 -11.76 -17.17
C GLU A 28 20.34 -11.45 -18.40
N THR A 29 21.54 -12.03 -18.52
CA THR A 29 22.45 -11.76 -19.66
C THR A 29 22.13 -12.51 -20.96
N ASN A 30 21.12 -13.38 -20.98
CA ASN A 30 20.77 -14.20 -22.16
C ASN A 30 19.51 -13.73 -22.92
N LEU A 31 18.99 -12.53 -22.63
CA LEU A 31 17.80 -11.96 -23.28
C LEU A 31 18.10 -10.86 -24.31
N ASP A 32 19.38 -10.51 -24.51
CA ASP A 32 19.85 -9.57 -25.53
C ASP A 32 20.31 -10.30 -26.81
N ALA A 33 19.54 -11.30 -27.27
CA ALA A 33 19.67 -11.71 -28.67
C ALA A 33 19.22 -10.52 -29.54
N PRO A 34 20.08 -9.99 -30.43
CA PRO A 34 19.74 -8.82 -31.24
C PRO A 34 18.50 -9.13 -32.08
N ILE A 35 17.48 -8.27 -31.97
CA ILE A 35 16.21 -8.37 -32.71
C ILE A 35 16.46 -8.48 -34.23
N ASP A 36 17.59 -7.98 -34.71
CA ASP A 36 18.03 -8.05 -36.10
C ASP A 36 18.22 -9.50 -36.62
N ASP A 37 18.52 -10.48 -35.75
CA ASP A 37 18.67 -11.89 -36.17
C ASP A 37 17.32 -12.61 -36.37
N LEU A 38 16.24 -12.14 -35.73
CA LEU A 38 14.88 -12.68 -35.93
C LEU A 38 14.27 -12.22 -37.26
N GLU A 39 14.60 -11.02 -37.72
CA GLU A 39 14.16 -10.50 -39.01
C GLU A 39 14.86 -11.21 -40.18
N ALA A 40 16.15 -11.56 -40.03
CA ALA A 40 16.88 -12.40 -40.97
C ALA A 40 16.33 -13.85 -41.04
N ALA A 41 15.94 -14.43 -39.89
CA ALA A 41 15.33 -15.77 -39.84
C ALA A 41 13.92 -15.80 -40.47
N TRP A 42 13.14 -14.73 -40.36
CA TRP A 42 11.84 -14.60 -41.03
C TRP A 42 11.97 -14.37 -42.54
N GLN A 43 12.94 -13.58 -42.98
CA GLN A 43 13.22 -13.39 -44.42
C GLN A 43 13.73 -14.69 -45.07
N ALA A 44 14.59 -15.46 -44.38
CA ALA A 44 15.04 -16.77 -44.87
C ALA A 44 13.92 -17.82 -44.97
N ALA A 45 12.83 -17.68 -44.19
CA ALA A 45 11.67 -18.55 -44.27
C ALA A 45 10.65 -18.13 -45.37
N GLY A 46 10.72 -16.89 -45.86
CA GLY A 46 9.83 -16.36 -46.91
C GLY A 46 10.23 -16.72 -48.33
N ASP A 47 11.49 -17.09 -48.58
CA ASP A 47 11.99 -17.34 -49.94
C ASP A 47 11.61 -18.71 -50.52
N ASP A 48 11.06 -19.63 -49.70
CA ASP A 48 10.66 -20.98 -50.15
C ASP A 48 9.19 -21.06 -50.63
N GLU A 49 8.42 -19.97 -50.52
CA GLU A 49 7.06 -19.88 -51.10
C GLU A 49 7.07 -19.60 -52.61
N SER A 50 8.15 -19.05 -53.15
CA SER A 50 8.25 -18.74 -54.59
C SER A 50 8.37 -19.97 -55.49
N LYS A 51 8.77 -21.14 -54.94
CA LYS A 51 8.85 -22.41 -55.69
C LYS A 51 7.57 -23.25 -55.68
N ARG A 52 6.54 -22.86 -54.92
CA ARG A 52 5.26 -23.60 -54.86
C ARG A 52 4.20 -23.13 -55.87
N ASN A 53 4.46 -22.08 -56.65
CA ASN A 53 3.48 -21.50 -57.56
C ASN A 53 3.68 -21.83 -59.06
N GLU A 54 4.62 -22.69 -59.43
CA GLU A 54 4.88 -23.05 -60.85
C GLU A 54 4.08 -24.26 -61.38
N THR A 55 2.98 -24.63 -60.74
CA THR A 55 2.04 -25.61 -61.32
C THR A 55 0.60 -25.25 -60.98
N ILE A 56 0.19 -24.05 -61.40
CA ILE A 56 -1.22 -23.73 -61.55
C ILE A 56 -1.56 -24.05 -63.01
N GLU A 57 -2.01 -25.28 -63.24
CA GLU A 57 -2.72 -25.63 -64.47
C GLU A 57 -3.87 -24.64 -64.69
N ALA A 58 -4.09 -24.27 -65.96
CA ALA A 58 -5.12 -23.34 -66.37
C ALA A 58 -6.51 -23.71 -65.78
N PRO A 59 -7.35 -22.72 -65.44
CA PRO A 59 -8.70 -23.01 -64.96
C PRO A 59 -9.45 -23.83 -66.02
N PRO A 60 -10.05 -24.98 -65.65
CA PRO A 60 -10.90 -25.73 -66.57
C PRO A 60 -12.08 -24.86 -66.98
N GLU A 61 -12.39 -24.85 -68.27
CA GLU A 61 -13.54 -24.14 -68.85
C GLU A 61 -14.84 -24.53 -68.12
N GLU A 62 -15.68 -23.55 -67.80
CA GLU A 62 -16.79 -23.62 -66.84
C GLU A 62 -17.98 -24.54 -67.20
N ASP A 63 -17.89 -25.42 -68.21
CA ASP A 63 -19.08 -26.05 -68.81
C ASP A 63 -19.25 -27.57 -68.61
N GLU A 64 -18.46 -28.23 -67.77
CA GLU A 64 -18.72 -29.64 -67.40
C GLU A 64 -18.76 -29.83 -65.87
N LEU A 65 -19.87 -29.40 -65.26
CA LEU A 65 -20.28 -29.88 -63.93
C LEU A 65 -20.44 -31.41 -63.98
N ASP A 66 -19.45 -32.13 -63.46
CA ASP A 66 -19.42 -33.59 -63.40
C ASP A 66 -20.77 -34.16 -62.87
N PRO A 67 -21.51 -34.95 -63.67
CA PRO A 67 -22.81 -35.49 -63.29
C PRO A 67 -22.76 -36.44 -62.09
N GLU A 68 -21.57 -36.86 -61.63
CA GLU A 68 -21.39 -37.59 -60.38
C GLU A 68 -21.47 -36.71 -59.12
N LEU A 69 -21.07 -35.43 -59.19
CA LEU A 69 -21.19 -34.48 -58.07
C LEU A 69 -22.66 -34.16 -57.75
N LEU A 70 -23.54 -34.20 -58.75
CA LEU A 70 -25.00 -34.07 -58.58
C LEU A 70 -25.64 -35.30 -57.91
N LYS A 71 -24.97 -36.46 -57.95
CA LYS A 71 -25.42 -37.71 -57.32
C LYS A 71 -24.92 -37.87 -55.88
N ILE A 72 -24.10 -36.94 -55.37
CA ILE A 72 -23.72 -36.96 -53.96
C ILE A 72 -24.99 -36.81 -53.10
N PRO A 73 -25.34 -37.81 -52.27
CA PRO A 73 -26.53 -37.71 -51.43
C PRO A 73 -26.38 -36.49 -50.52
N LYS A 74 -27.30 -35.53 -50.65
CA LYS A 74 -27.33 -34.32 -49.82
C LYS A 74 -27.08 -34.73 -48.37
N PRO A 75 -26.02 -34.23 -47.71
CA PRO A 75 -25.67 -34.70 -46.38
C PRO A 75 -26.89 -34.55 -45.50
N ARG A 76 -27.33 -35.65 -44.87
CA ARG A 76 -28.46 -35.66 -43.95
C ARG A 76 -28.23 -34.53 -42.97
N ARG A 77 -29.03 -33.46 -43.04
CA ARG A 77 -28.91 -32.30 -42.14
C ARG A 77 -29.00 -32.84 -40.72
N ARG A 78 -27.84 -33.05 -40.07
CA ARG A 78 -27.76 -33.56 -38.70
C ARG A 78 -28.50 -32.55 -37.84
N ARG A 79 -29.72 -32.88 -37.43
CA ARG A 79 -30.55 -32.00 -36.60
C ARG A 79 -29.77 -31.76 -35.30
N ARG A 80 -29.36 -30.52 -35.05
CA ARG A 80 -28.66 -30.15 -33.81
C ARG A 80 -29.49 -30.61 -32.60
N HIS A 81 -28.84 -31.24 -31.63
CA HIS A 81 -29.52 -31.73 -30.44
C HIS A 81 -30.03 -30.53 -29.61
N PRO A 82 -31.28 -30.51 -29.11
CA PRO A 82 -31.85 -29.31 -28.50
C PRO A 82 -31.15 -28.95 -27.18
N ILE A 83 -30.58 -29.95 -26.50
CA ILE A 83 -29.75 -29.76 -25.31
C ILE A 83 -28.52 -28.89 -25.61
N VAL A 84 -27.88 -29.08 -26.77
CA VAL A 84 -26.71 -28.27 -27.15
C VAL A 84 -27.10 -26.80 -27.29
N SER A 85 -28.25 -26.53 -27.91
CA SER A 85 -28.79 -25.16 -28.02
C SER A 85 -29.07 -24.54 -26.65
N LEU A 86 -29.62 -25.29 -25.70
CA LEU A 86 -29.85 -24.82 -24.33
C LEU A 86 -28.54 -24.49 -23.60
N ILE A 87 -27.50 -25.32 -23.75
CA ILE A 87 -26.18 -25.07 -23.16
C ILE A 87 -25.58 -23.77 -23.72
N VAL A 88 -25.62 -23.58 -25.04
CA VAL A 88 -25.11 -22.37 -25.70
C VAL A 88 -25.86 -21.12 -25.23
N ILE A 89 -27.19 -21.20 -25.11
CA ILE A 89 -28.01 -20.10 -24.56
C ILE A 89 -27.58 -19.78 -23.13
N GLY A 90 -27.51 -20.79 -22.26
CA GLY A 90 -27.12 -20.61 -20.86
C GLY A 90 -25.75 -19.97 -20.71
N MET A 91 -24.75 -20.45 -21.47
CA MET A 91 -23.40 -19.89 -21.47
C MET A 91 -23.38 -18.44 -21.99
N SER A 92 -24.13 -18.14 -23.05
CA SER A 92 -24.20 -16.78 -23.62
C SER A 92 -24.82 -15.79 -22.64
N ILE A 93 -25.94 -16.17 -21.99
CA ILE A 93 -26.58 -15.35 -20.95
C ILE A 93 -25.64 -15.14 -19.77
N TYR A 94 -24.92 -16.18 -19.33
CA TYR A 94 -23.94 -16.08 -18.26
C TYR A 94 -22.83 -15.07 -18.59
N LEU A 95 -22.24 -15.15 -19.78
CA LEU A 95 -21.19 -14.22 -20.23
C LEU A 95 -21.70 -12.79 -20.38
N MET A 96 -22.93 -12.61 -20.86
CA MET A 96 -23.59 -11.30 -20.85
C MET A 96 -23.70 -10.80 -19.41
N ALA A 97 -24.34 -11.54 -18.50
CA ALA A 97 -24.50 -11.15 -17.10
C ALA A 97 -23.15 -10.78 -16.43
N PHE A 98 -22.09 -11.53 -16.72
CA PHE A 98 -20.74 -11.26 -16.22
C PHE A 98 -20.15 -9.93 -16.73
N SER A 99 -20.40 -9.58 -18.00
CA SER A 99 -19.88 -8.35 -18.65
C SER A 99 -20.87 -7.17 -18.62
N TRP A 100 -21.95 -7.28 -17.84
CA TRP A 100 -23.01 -6.26 -17.75
C TRP A 100 -22.51 -4.90 -17.28
N THR A 101 -21.57 -4.88 -16.34
CA THR A 101 -20.99 -3.62 -15.85
C THR A 101 -20.21 -2.92 -16.95
N ASP A 102 -19.35 -3.63 -17.68
CA ASP A 102 -18.57 -3.06 -18.78
C ASP A 102 -19.46 -2.59 -19.94
N PHE A 103 -20.49 -3.37 -20.26
CA PHE A 103 -21.48 -2.99 -21.27
C PHE A 103 -22.26 -1.73 -20.86
N ARG A 104 -22.75 -1.64 -19.61
CA ARG A 104 -23.44 -0.43 -19.12
C ARG A 104 -22.54 0.78 -19.13
N TYR A 105 -21.25 0.60 -18.82
CA TYR A 105 -20.27 1.68 -18.79
C TYR A 105 -20.10 2.34 -20.16
N PHE A 106 -20.21 1.59 -21.26
CA PHE A 106 -20.16 2.15 -22.61
C PHE A 106 -21.22 3.23 -22.87
N PHE A 107 -22.41 3.08 -22.28
CA PHE A 107 -23.52 4.04 -22.43
C PHE A 107 -23.46 5.22 -21.46
N GLU A 108 -22.45 5.28 -20.60
CA GLU A 108 -22.24 6.40 -19.68
C GLU A 108 -21.79 7.65 -20.47
N SER A 109 -22.03 8.85 -19.93
CA SER A 109 -21.61 10.09 -20.60
C SER A 109 -20.09 10.18 -20.75
N ASN A 110 -19.62 10.66 -21.91
CA ASN A 110 -18.20 10.96 -22.13
C ASN A 110 -17.72 12.25 -21.44
N THR A 111 -18.61 12.96 -20.74
CA THR A 111 -18.23 14.08 -19.88
C THR A 111 -17.97 13.55 -18.47
N PRO A 112 -16.75 13.66 -17.93
CA PRO A 112 -16.46 13.12 -16.61
C PRO A 112 -17.25 13.88 -15.54
N ARG A 113 -17.87 13.14 -14.63
CA ARG A 113 -18.54 13.73 -13.47
C ARG A 113 -17.48 14.25 -12.50
N ASP A 114 -17.46 15.56 -12.26
CA ASP A 114 -16.55 16.16 -11.30
C ASP A 114 -17.00 15.83 -9.87
N ILE A 115 -16.18 15.04 -9.17
CA ILE A 115 -16.39 14.70 -7.76
C ILE A 115 -15.71 15.75 -6.85
N GLY A 116 -14.85 16.59 -7.40
CA GLY A 116 -14.09 17.60 -6.68
C GLY A 116 -12.92 16.99 -5.90
N HIS A 117 -12.64 17.55 -4.72
CA HIS A 117 -11.56 17.08 -3.87
C HIS A 117 -11.94 15.78 -3.14
N VAL A 118 -11.02 14.82 -3.14
CA VAL A 118 -11.22 13.49 -2.53
C VAL A 118 -11.61 13.55 -1.05
N ALA A 119 -11.13 14.56 -0.32
CA ALA A 119 -11.47 14.77 1.09
C ALA A 119 -12.97 15.05 1.30
N ASP A 120 -13.56 15.83 0.40
CA ASP A 120 -14.97 16.20 0.47
C ASP A 120 -15.87 15.10 -0.08
N ALA A 121 -15.39 14.40 -1.10
CA ALA A 121 -16.06 13.25 -1.68
C ALA A 121 -16.31 12.14 -0.65
N ILE A 122 -15.32 11.85 0.21
CA ILE A 122 -15.46 10.84 1.28
C ILE A 122 -16.51 11.25 2.30
N LYS A 123 -16.60 12.55 2.63
CA LYS A 123 -17.63 13.04 3.56
C LYS A 123 -19.04 12.88 3.00
N LYS A 124 -19.19 13.01 1.68
CA LYS A 124 -20.46 12.79 0.96
C LYS A 124 -20.80 11.30 0.77
N GLY A 125 -19.78 10.44 0.81
CA GLY A 125 -19.88 9.00 0.55
C GLY A 125 -19.80 8.66 -0.94
N PHE A 126 -19.06 7.58 -1.27
CA PHE A 126 -18.99 7.03 -2.62
C PHE A 126 -19.99 5.89 -2.77
N ASN A 127 -21.23 6.20 -3.14
CA ASN A 127 -22.24 5.15 -3.36
C ASN A 127 -22.22 4.61 -4.79
N GLU A 128 -21.73 5.41 -5.72
CA GLU A 128 -21.72 5.06 -7.14
C GLU A 128 -20.49 4.23 -7.50
N THR A 129 -20.67 3.30 -8.42
CA THR A 129 -19.61 2.47 -8.97
C THR A 129 -19.75 2.42 -10.47
N ASN A 130 -18.63 2.19 -11.15
CA ASN A 130 -18.60 2.02 -12.59
C ASN A 130 -19.10 3.27 -13.35
N VAL A 131 -18.58 4.44 -12.95
CA VAL A 131 -18.93 5.76 -13.51
C VAL A 131 -17.66 6.45 -14.01
N TYR A 132 -17.79 7.29 -15.03
CA TYR A 132 -16.70 8.11 -15.55
C TYR A 132 -16.58 9.41 -14.75
N VAL A 133 -15.47 9.59 -14.04
CA VAL A 133 -15.33 10.62 -13.00
C VAL A 133 -14.02 11.39 -13.12
N ALA A 134 -14.01 12.62 -12.61
CA ALA A 134 -12.82 13.40 -12.33
C ALA A 134 -12.69 13.61 -10.82
N VAL A 135 -11.53 13.26 -10.25
CA VAL A 135 -11.23 13.49 -8.83
C VAL A 135 -9.94 14.28 -8.68
N ARG A 136 -9.85 15.08 -7.62
CA ARG A 136 -8.64 15.82 -7.27
C ARG A 136 -8.08 15.37 -5.92
N GLY A 137 -6.79 15.05 -5.87
CA GLY A 137 -6.13 14.61 -4.64
C GLY A 137 -4.61 14.56 -4.77
N ALA A 138 -3.92 14.55 -3.63
CA ALA A 138 -2.47 14.41 -3.61
C ALA A 138 -2.08 12.92 -3.66
N PRO A 139 -1.30 12.48 -4.66
CA PRO A 139 -0.87 11.09 -4.76
C PRO A 139 0.15 10.73 -3.67
N ASP A 140 0.01 9.56 -3.05
CA ASP A 140 1.04 9.00 -2.17
C ASP A 140 2.09 8.24 -2.97
N ARG A 141 3.08 8.98 -3.47
CA ARG A 141 4.11 8.43 -4.37
C ARG A 141 5.10 7.50 -3.69
N LYS A 142 5.34 7.69 -2.38
CA LYS A 142 6.33 6.92 -1.62
C LYS A 142 5.98 5.44 -1.58
N HIS A 143 4.68 5.14 -1.61
CA HIS A 143 4.15 3.79 -1.51
C HIS A 143 3.37 3.37 -2.77
N ALA A 144 3.76 3.88 -3.94
CA ALA A 144 3.17 3.48 -5.20
C ALA A 144 3.64 2.07 -5.59
N LEU A 145 2.69 1.21 -5.94
CA LEU A 145 2.95 -0.10 -6.55
C LEU A 145 3.07 0.08 -8.06
N LEU A 146 4.10 -0.53 -8.67
CA LEU A 146 4.21 -0.65 -10.11
C LEU A 146 3.72 -2.04 -10.52
N LEU A 147 2.69 -2.07 -11.36
CA LEU A 147 2.15 -3.26 -11.98
C LEU A 147 2.67 -3.33 -13.43
N GLN A 148 3.01 -4.51 -13.90
CA GLN A 148 3.35 -4.73 -15.30
C GLN A 148 2.06 -4.78 -16.12
N GLY A 149 1.94 -3.92 -17.14
CA GLY A 149 0.78 -3.90 -18.04
C GLY A 149 0.78 -5.11 -18.99
N ARG A 150 -0.40 -5.47 -19.52
CA ARG A 150 -0.56 -6.63 -20.43
C ARG A 150 0.00 -6.43 -21.83
N VAL A 151 -0.03 -5.21 -22.37
CA VAL A 151 0.26 -4.95 -23.80
C VAL A 151 1.60 -4.22 -23.98
N SER A 152 1.96 -3.33 -23.05
CA SER A 152 3.28 -2.73 -22.86
C SER A 152 3.15 -1.65 -21.78
N GLY A 153 4.26 -1.29 -21.14
CA GLY A 153 4.28 -0.25 -20.11
C GLY A 153 3.96 -0.72 -18.69
N TYR A 154 4.00 0.23 -17.76
CA TYR A 154 3.78 -0.01 -16.35
C TYR A 154 2.55 0.75 -15.88
N GLU A 155 1.77 0.15 -15.00
CA GLU A 155 0.67 0.85 -14.33
C GLU A 155 1.10 1.18 -12.92
N SER A 156 1.00 2.45 -12.53
CA SER A 156 1.21 2.83 -11.15
C SER A 156 -0.11 2.81 -10.39
N PHE A 157 -0.14 2.05 -9.30
CA PHE A 157 -1.23 1.97 -8.36
C PHE A 157 -0.83 2.67 -7.07
N PHE A 158 -1.52 3.74 -6.69
CA PHE A 158 -1.21 4.52 -5.49
C PHE A 158 -2.46 5.06 -4.81
N ARG A 159 -2.40 5.34 -3.50
CA ARG A 159 -3.50 5.98 -2.78
C ARG A 159 -3.49 7.49 -2.96
N LEU A 160 -4.65 8.11 -2.78
CA LEU A 160 -4.75 9.54 -2.53
C LEU A 160 -4.67 9.82 -1.03
N ARG A 161 -3.77 10.71 -0.60
CA ARG A 161 -3.47 10.93 0.83
C ARG A 161 -4.67 11.42 1.64
N GLN A 162 -5.49 12.28 1.05
CA GLN A 162 -6.71 12.78 1.67
C GLN A 162 -7.88 11.77 1.58
N GLY A 163 -7.64 10.62 0.96
CA GLY A 163 -8.61 9.59 0.68
C GLY A 163 -8.93 8.63 1.83
N ARG A 164 -8.43 8.84 3.06
CA ARG A 164 -8.60 7.95 4.23
C ARG A 164 -8.47 6.44 3.92
N ASN A 165 -7.56 6.08 3.00
CA ASN A 165 -7.34 4.70 2.51
C ASN A 165 -8.52 4.07 1.73
N LEU A 166 -9.50 4.88 1.31
CA LEU A 166 -10.66 4.47 0.51
C LEU A 166 -10.53 4.79 -0.98
N VAL A 167 -9.58 5.64 -1.38
CA VAL A 167 -9.46 6.09 -2.79
C VAL A 167 -8.06 5.84 -3.33
N TYR A 168 -8.02 5.06 -4.40
CA TYR A 168 -6.81 4.69 -5.12
C TYR A 168 -6.91 5.08 -6.58
N VAL A 169 -5.76 5.22 -7.20
CA VAL A 169 -5.62 5.58 -8.60
C VAL A 169 -4.70 4.57 -9.26
N GLN A 170 -5.15 4.05 -10.39
CA GLN A 170 -4.37 3.21 -11.29
C GLN A 170 -4.15 4.01 -12.57
N ALA A 171 -2.91 4.45 -12.77
CA ALA A 171 -2.54 5.28 -13.90
C ALA A 171 -1.49 4.60 -14.76
N HIS A 172 -1.75 4.54 -16.07
CA HIS A 172 -0.80 4.03 -17.05
C HIS A 172 0.44 4.92 -17.16
N ARG A 173 1.62 4.32 -17.26
CA ARG A 173 2.91 4.98 -17.45
C ARG A 173 3.61 4.41 -18.67
N VAL A 174 4.02 5.34 -19.55
CA VAL A 174 4.78 5.03 -20.76
C VAL A 174 6.23 4.62 -20.43
N LYS A 175 6.82 5.15 -19.35
CA LYS A 175 8.19 4.80 -18.91
C LYS A 175 8.24 4.53 -17.40
N ARG A 176 9.10 3.59 -16.97
CA ARG A 176 9.31 3.22 -15.56
C ARG A 176 9.71 4.45 -14.72
N ASP A 177 10.61 5.28 -15.27
CA ASP A 177 11.23 6.43 -14.59
C ASP A 177 10.53 7.77 -14.81
N SER A 178 9.40 7.83 -15.52
CA SER A 178 8.65 9.08 -15.68
C SER A 178 7.90 9.43 -14.39
N GLN A 179 8.63 9.86 -13.36
CA GLN A 179 8.08 10.52 -12.17
C GLN A 179 7.55 11.93 -12.49
N ARG A 180 7.81 12.43 -13.70
CA ARG A 180 7.51 13.79 -14.13
C ARG A 180 6.00 13.95 -14.33
N THR A 181 5.37 14.62 -13.37
CA THR A 181 4.03 15.23 -13.44
C THR A 181 2.83 14.26 -13.48
N ILE A 182 2.69 13.42 -12.45
CA ILE A 182 1.34 12.95 -12.08
C ILE A 182 0.56 14.19 -11.59
N LYS A 183 -0.40 14.65 -12.42
CA LYS A 183 -1.31 15.75 -12.11
C LYS A 183 -2.11 15.42 -10.84
N ALA A 184 -2.50 16.46 -10.09
CA ALA A 184 -3.36 16.30 -8.91
C ALA A 184 -4.81 15.94 -9.28
N GLU A 185 -5.15 16.03 -10.57
CA GLU A 185 -6.44 15.65 -11.13
C GLU A 185 -6.31 14.32 -11.87
N HIS A 186 -7.23 13.42 -11.57
CA HIS A 186 -7.29 12.07 -12.10
C HIS A 186 -8.67 11.85 -12.72
N VAL A 187 -8.69 11.57 -14.03
CA VAL A 187 -9.92 11.38 -14.80
C VAL A 187 -9.95 9.96 -15.35
N GLY A 188 -11.03 9.24 -15.10
CA GLY A 188 -11.13 7.85 -15.50
C GLY A 188 -12.34 7.11 -14.96
N ARG A 189 -12.32 5.79 -15.13
CA ARG A 189 -13.38 4.90 -14.66
C ARG A 189 -13.20 4.60 -13.17
N MET A 190 -14.22 4.88 -12.38
CA MET A 190 -14.24 4.51 -10.96
C MET A 190 -14.84 3.11 -10.77
N VAL A 191 -14.11 2.19 -10.17
CA VAL A 191 -14.56 0.83 -9.83
C VAL A 191 -14.36 0.54 -8.35
N ARG A 192 -14.98 -0.51 -7.82
CA ARG A 192 -14.68 -0.98 -6.45
C ARG A 192 -13.39 -1.78 -6.45
N PHE A 193 -12.60 -1.62 -5.39
CA PHE A 193 -11.41 -2.38 -5.15
C PHE A 193 -11.73 -3.88 -5.04
N GLY A 194 -12.85 -4.22 -4.37
CA GLY A 194 -13.31 -5.59 -4.22
C GLY A 194 -13.61 -6.32 -5.54
N SER A 195 -13.84 -5.59 -6.64
CA SER A 195 -14.07 -6.16 -7.99
C SER A 195 -12.79 -6.40 -8.80
N LEU A 196 -11.61 -5.99 -8.31
CA LEU A 196 -10.36 -6.24 -9.01
C LEU A 196 -9.94 -7.72 -8.87
N SER A 197 -9.58 -8.36 -9.99
CA SER A 197 -9.12 -9.76 -9.99
C SER A 197 -7.79 -9.97 -9.25
N TYR A 198 -6.95 -8.93 -9.17
CA TYR A 198 -5.64 -8.94 -8.51
C TYR A 198 -5.63 -8.23 -7.14
N LYS A 199 -6.79 -8.02 -6.51
CA LYS A 199 -6.93 -7.30 -5.23
C LYS A 199 -6.06 -7.88 -4.10
N GLU A 200 -5.92 -9.21 -4.04
CA GLU A 200 -5.14 -9.87 -3.00
C GLU A 200 -3.63 -9.64 -3.15
N ALA A 201 -3.14 -9.55 -4.39
CA ALA A 201 -1.75 -9.21 -4.68
C ALA A 201 -1.44 -7.77 -4.23
N ILE A 202 -2.35 -6.84 -4.52
CA ILE A 202 -2.23 -5.45 -4.03
C ILE A 202 -2.26 -5.42 -2.50
N ARG A 203 -3.23 -6.08 -1.85
CA ARG A 203 -3.30 -6.17 -0.38
C ARG A 203 -2.01 -6.72 0.20
N ARG A 204 -1.45 -7.78 -0.38
CA ARG A 204 -0.18 -8.37 0.08
C ARG A 204 0.96 -7.35 -0.02
N PHE A 205 1.08 -6.65 -1.14
CA PHE A 205 2.09 -5.60 -1.30
C PHE A 205 1.98 -4.52 -0.23
N PHE A 206 0.79 -3.93 -0.07
CA PHE A 206 0.59 -2.84 0.89
C PHE A 206 0.74 -3.30 2.34
N ARG A 207 0.33 -4.53 2.68
CA ARG A 207 0.57 -5.11 4.01
C ARG A 207 2.06 -5.24 4.32
N LYS A 208 2.90 -5.59 3.32
CA LYS A 208 4.35 -5.71 3.49
C LYS A 208 5.05 -4.36 3.53
N SER A 209 4.60 -3.40 2.72
CA SER A 209 5.29 -2.13 2.51
C SER A 209 4.83 -0.98 3.42
N MET A 210 3.69 -1.12 4.10
CA MET A 210 3.08 -0.04 4.87
C MET A 210 2.53 -0.47 6.22
N ASN A 211 2.96 0.27 7.24
CA ASN A 211 2.34 0.28 8.56
C ASN A 211 1.58 1.59 8.75
N VAL A 212 0.37 1.50 9.31
CA VAL A 212 -0.44 2.66 9.68
C VAL A 212 -0.21 2.93 11.15
N ALA A 213 0.31 4.12 11.46
CA ALA A 213 0.32 4.62 12.83
C ALA A 213 -1.08 5.13 13.19
N HIS A 214 -1.58 4.68 14.33
CA HIS A 214 -2.83 5.12 14.94
C HIS A 214 -2.49 5.91 16.19
N ASP A 215 -2.90 7.17 16.22
CA ASP A 215 -2.76 8.01 17.40
C ASP A 215 -4.00 7.87 18.27
N LEU A 216 -3.80 7.44 19.50
CA LEU A 216 -4.85 7.17 20.47
C LEU A 216 -4.88 8.28 21.52
N ASP A 217 -6.09 8.72 21.87
CA ASP A 217 -6.30 9.57 23.03
C ASP A 217 -6.29 8.78 24.33
N PHE A 218 -5.92 9.44 25.43
CA PHE A 218 -5.91 8.82 26.75
C PHE A 218 -7.30 8.26 27.13
N GLU A 219 -8.37 9.01 26.85
CA GLU A 219 -9.75 8.57 27.12
C GLU A 219 -10.12 7.33 26.31
N ALA A 220 -9.70 7.26 25.05
CA ALA A 220 -9.91 6.12 24.18
C ALA A 220 -9.20 4.87 24.73
N VAL A 221 -7.97 5.02 25.25
CA VAL A 221 -7.22 3.95 25.93
C VAL A 221 -7.90 3.49 27.22
N VAL A 222 -8.46 4.41 28.01
CA VAL A 222 -9.24 4.06 29.22
C VAL A 222 -10.50 3.28 28.86
N GLN A 223 -11.24 3.71 27.83
CA GLN A 223 -12.42 3.00 27.34
C GLN A 223 -12.07 1.61 26.78
N ALA A 224 -10.95 1.50 26.05
CA ALA A 224 -10.42 0.24 25.55
C ALA A 224 -10.19 -0.78 26.65
N LYS A 225 -9.60 -0.34 27.77
CA LYS A 225 -9.33 -1.18 28.94
C LYS A 225 -10.59 -1.62 29.65
N ALA A 226 -11.71 -0.91 29.45
CA ALA A 226 -13.04 -1.34 29.88
C ALA A 226 -13.75 -2.26 28.87
N GLY A 227 -13.04 -2.73 27.82
CA GLY A 227 -13.58 -3.66 26.83
C GLY A 227 -14.37 -3.01 25.69
N LYS A 228 -14.29 -1.68 25.53
CA LYS A 228 -14.95 -0.97 24.42
C LYS A 228 -14.05 -0.93 23.19
N GLU A 229 -14.66 -0.84 22.01
CA GLU A 229 -13.94 -0.56 20.77
C GLU A 229 -13.25 0.80 20.84
N VAL A 230 -12.06 0.88 20.25
CA VAL A 230 -11.23 2.09 20.26
C VAL A 230 -11.23 2.68 18.87
N THR A 231 -11.44 3.99 18.78
CA THR A 231 -11.19 4.75 17.56
C THR A 231 -9.95 5.61 17.74
N ASP A 232 -9.11 5.67 16.71
CA ASP A 232 -8.01 6.63 16.67
C ASP A 232 -8.51 8.06 16.46
N LYS A 233 -7.60 9.04 16.52
CA LYS A 233 -7.90 10.46 16.26
C LYS A 233 -8.47 10.74 14.87
N GLN A 234 -8.30 9.81 13.95
CA GLN A 234 -8.78 9.85 12.59
C GLN A 234 -10.14 9.16 12.45
N GLY A 235 -10.73 8.66 13.54
CA GLY A 235 -12.01 7.98 13.59
C GLY A 235 -12.00 6.56 12.99
N LEU A 236 -10.83 5.93 12.87
CA LEU A 236 -10.70 4.54 12.43
C LEU A 236 -10.75 3.62 13.65
N ALA A 237 -11.51 2.53 13.55
CA ALA A 237 -11.53 1.50 14.57
C ALA A 237 -10.16 0.80 14.65
N VAL A 238 -9.65 0.60 15.86
CA VAL A 238 -8.35 -0.02 16.14
C VAL A 238 -8.54 -1.20 17.08
N THR A 239 -8.20 -2.39 16.61
CA THR A 239 -8.14 -3.60 17.44
C THR A 239 -6.83 -3.62 18.23
N LEU A 240 -6.95 -3.71 19.56
CA LEU A 240 -5.82 -3.75 20.49
C LEU A 240 -5.72 -5.13 21.13
N ASP A 241 -5.11 -6.06 20.40
CA ASP A 241 -4.83 -7.41 20.92
C ASP A 241 -3.88 -7.36 22.12
N PRO A 242 -3.93 -8.32 23.06
CA PRO A 242 -3.05 -8.35 24.24
C PRO A 242 -1.55 -8.19 23.90
N LYS A 243 -1.10 -8.76 22.78
CA LYS A 243 0.30 -8.71 22.34
C LYS A 243 0.65 -7.47 21.50
N LYS A 244 -0.32 -6.61 21.19
CA LYS A 244 -0.14 -5.43 20.34
C LYS A 244 0.83 -4.45 20.99
N LEU A 245 1.84 -4.00 20.24
CA LEU A 245 2.75 -2.98 20.73
C LEU A 245 2.10 -1.59 20.70
N VAL A 246 2.27 -0.86 21.79
CA VAL A 246 1.81 0.50 22.01
C VAL A 246 3.00 1.35 22.44
N TRP A 247 3.19 2.46 21.75
CA TRP A 247 4.21 3.47 22.00
C TRP A 247 3.61 4.59 22.82
N ILE A 248 4.11 4.78 24.03
CA ILE A 248 3.66 5.83 24.94
C ILE A 248 4.75 6.89 25.00
N ASN A 249 4.44 8.09 24.51
CA ASN A 249 5.35 9.21 24.53
C ASN A 249 4.95 10.15 25.65
N ALA A 250 5.86 10.35 26.60
CA ALA A 250 5.64 11.19 27.77
C ALA A 250 6.67 12.32 27.84
N ARG A 251 6.24 13.45 28.40
CA ARG A 251 7.06 14.62 28.72
C ARG A 251 6.89 14.94 30.18
N TYR A 252 7.97 14.85 30.93
CA TYR A 252 7.94 15.20 32.34
C TYR A 252 8.19 16.70 32.50
N PRO A 253 7.31 17.43 33.22
CA PRO A 253 7.33 18.88 33.23
C PRO A 253 8.61 19.47 33.86
N ASP A 254 9.18 18.75 34.83
CA ASP A 254 10.33 19.19 35.62
C ASP A 254 11.66 18.60 35.14
N GLU A 255 11.67 17.71 34.15
CA GLU A 255 12.90 17.12 33.60
C GLU A 255 13.33 17.83 32.32
N TRP A 256 14.54 18.39 32.35
CA TRP A 256 15.14 19.10 31.23
C TRP A 256 16.43 18.43 30.80
N ILE A 257 16.68 18.46 29.49
CA ILE A 257 17.92 17.99 28.86
C ILE A 257 18.70 19.19 28.40
N ILE A 258 19.96 19.27 28.83
CA ILE A 258 20.94 20.21 28.29
C ILE A 258 21.90 19.41 27.41
N GLN A 259 21.98 19.80 26.14
CA GLN A 259 22.83 19.17 25.16
C GLN A 259 24.02 20.07 24.83
N PHE A 260 25.22 19.53 24.99
CA PHE A 260 26.48 20.18 24.61
C PHE A 260 27.06 19.45 23.40
N PRO A 261 27.33 20.14 22.27
CA PRO A 261 27.87 19.48 21.09
C PRO A 261 29.30 18.98 21.34
N LYS A 262 29.58 17.73 20.97
CA LYS A 262 30.92 17.13 21.13
C LYS A 262 31.99 17.80 20.27
N SER A 263 31.59 18.51 19.22
CA SER A 263 32.50 19.30 18.37
C SER A 263 33.09 20.52 19.08
N ILE A 264 32.50 20.96 20.19
CA ILE A 264 32.97 22.11 20.97
C ILE A 264 33.54 21.66 22.30
N TYR A 265 32.90 20.67 22.93
CA TYR A 265 33.29 20.14 24.23
C TYR A 265 33.89 18.75 24.02
N ALA A 266 35.22 18.67 24.04
CA ALA A 266 35.94 17.44 23.72
C ALA A 266 35.62 16.33 24.73
N THR A 267 35.49 16.70 26.01
CA THR A 267 35.23 15.76 27.09
C THR A 267 33.90 16.03 27.81
N ARG A 268 33.29 14.96 28.34
CA ARG A 268 32.08 15.06 29.17
C ARG A 268 32.32 15.90 30.43
N ALA A 269 33.54 15.88 30.97
CA ALA A 269 33.94 16.66 32.13
C ALA A 269 33.92 18.17 31.85
N GLU A 270 34.39 18.62 30.68
CA GLU A 270 34.33 20.03 30.26
C GLU A 270 32.89 20.53 30.14
N ALA A 271 32.03 19.75 29.47
CA ALA A 271 30.60 20.08 29.38
C ALA A 271 29.96 20.16 30.78
N ARG A 272 30.31 19.23 31.68
CA ARG A 272 29.83 19.24 33.07
C ARG A 272 30.30 20.46 33.86
N LYS A 273 31.51 20.98 33.62
CA LYS A 273 32.00 22.22 34.28
C LYS A 273 31.10 23.43 33.98
N GLN A 274 30.55 23.53 32.76
CA GLN A 274 29.61 24.61 32.41
C GLN A 274 28.32 24.54 33.25
N LEU A 275 27.89 23.34 33.61
CA LEU A 275 26.70 23.10 34.43
C LEU A 275 26.90 23.45 35.90
N ALA A 276 28.14 23.54 36.40
CA ALA A 276 28.40 23.94 37.79
C ALA A 276 27.94 25.38 38.10
N THR A 277 27.69 26.20 37.08
CA THR A 277 27.07 27.53 37.21
C THR A 277 25.60 27.46 37.61
N LEU A 278 24.93 26.32 37.36
CA LEU A 278 23.61 26.04 37.89
C LEU A 278 23.79 25.44 39.29
N SER A 279 23.23 26.09 40.30
CA SER A 279 23.10 25.50 41.64
C SER A 279 22.06 24.37 41.70
N LEU A 280 21.91 23.60 40.61
CA LEU A 280 20.94 22.53 40.45
C LEU A 280 21.64 21.19 40.34
N PRO A 281 21.05 20.11 40.88
CA PRO A 281 21.60 18.76 40.74
C PRO A 281 21.51 18.30 39.27
N VAL A 282 22.60 17.71 38.79
CA VAL A 282 22.73 17.25 37.40
C VAL A 282 23.18 15.79 37.36
N ALA A 283 22.55 14.99 36.51
CA ALA A 283 23.05 13.66 36.13
C ALA A 283 23.41 13.60 34.63
N PRO A 284 24.37 12.76 34.24
CA PRO A 284 24.46 12.34 32.85
C PRO A 284 23.16 11.64 32.43
N GLU A 285 22.73 11.86 31.19
CA GLU A 285 21.67 11.04 30.61
C GLU A 285 22.20 9.63 30.31
N ASP A 286 21.36 8.62 30.56
CA ASP A 286 21.70 7.21 30.36
C ASP A 286 21.79 6.85 28.87
N GLU A 287 21.05 7.56 28.01
CA GLU A 287 21.08 7.37 26.56
C GLU A 287 22.28 8.10 25.94
N PRO A 288 23.24 7.37 25.33
CA PRO A 288 24.34 8.00 24.62
C PRO A 288 23.83 8.72 23.38
N SER A 289 24.39 9.89 23.09
CA SER A 289 24.20 10.57 21.81
C SER A 289 25.52 10.59 21.04
N PRO A 290 25.51 10.33 19.73
CA PRO A 290 26.74 10.39 18.93
C PRO A 290 27.29 11.81 18.90
N SER A 291 26.43 12.83 18.79
CA SER A 291 26.81 14.22 18.53
C SER A 291 26.83 15.11 19.77
N PHE A 292 26.19 14.70 20.87
CA PHE A 292 26.01 15.55 22.05
C PHE A 292 26.40 14.84 23.36
N TRP A 293 26.94 15.61 24.30
CA TRP A 293 26.89 15.28 25.72
C TRP A 293 25.55 15.74 26.27
N ARG A 294 24.73 14.79 26.72
CA ARG A 294 23.40 15.07 27.27
C ARG A 294 23.42 14.95 28.80
N PHE A 295 22.84 15.95 29.47
CA PHE A 295 22.69 15.99 30.91
C PHE A 295 21.25 16.27 31.27
N VAL A 296 20.75 15.58 32.30
CA VAL A 296 19.41 15.77 32.85
C VAL A 296 19.49 16.67 34.07
N VAL A 297 18.60 17.65 34.13
CA VAL A 297 18.43 18.57 35.25
C VAL A 297 16.96 18.54 35.66
N LEU A 298 16.71 18.46 36.97
CA LEU A 298 15.39 18.71 37.52
C LEU A 298 15.25 20.20 37.81
N ALA A 299 14.34 20.87 37.09
CA ALA A 299 14.10 22.29 37.23
C ALA A 299 12.59 22.59 37.19
N LYS A 300 12.08 23.20 38.26
CA LYS A 300 10.69 23.70 38.31
C LYS A 300 10.51 24.86 37.34
N ALA A 301 9.26 25.29 37.10
CA ALA A 301 8.94 26.33 36.12
C ALA A 301 9.80 27.63 36.23
N ASN A 302 10.07 28.11 37.45
CA ASN A 302 10.90 29.32 37.65
C ASN A 302 12.38 29.06 37.36
N GLU A 303 12.91 27.92 37.81
CA GLU A 303 14.30 27.50 37.58
C GLU A 303 14.54 27.20 36.09
N ALA A 304 13.55 26.63 35.40
CA ALA A 304 13.60 26.35 33.97
C ALA A 304 13.78 27.63 33.14
N ARG A 305 13.13 28.74 33.52
CA ARG A 305 13.35 30.05 32.85
C ARG A 305 14.79 30.54 33.01
N GLN A 306 15.36 30.38 34.21
CA GLN A 306 16.75 30.72 34.46
C GLN A 306 17.69 29.83 33.65
N LEU A 307 17.43 28.52 33.61
CA LEU A 307 18.19 27.53 32.84
C LEU A 307 18.19 27.89 31.35
N ILE A 308 17.02 28.16 30.76
CA ILE A 308 16.89 28.63 29.37
C ILE A 308 17.68 29.94 29.17
N ARG A 309 17.51 30.93 30.04
CA ARG A 309 18.22 32.22 29.93
C ARG A 309 19.76 32.07 29.97
N VAL A 310 20.28 31.16 30.78
CA VAL A 310 21.73 30.93 30.90
C VAL A 310 22.27 30.18 29.70
N PHE A 311 21.61 29.10 29.28
CA PHE A 311 22.10 28.17 28.25
C PHE A 311 21.61 28.46 26.83
N SER A 312 20.68 29.39 26.62
CA SER A 312 20.35 29.88 25.27
C SER A 312 21.33 30.95 24.77
N LYS A 313 22.39 31.26 25.51
CA LYS A 313 23.42 32.21 25.07
C LYS A 313 24.18 31.66 23.85
N PRO A 314 24.34 32.45 22.76
CA PRO A 314 24.99 31.99 21.53
C PRO A 314 26.40 31.40 21.71
N LYS A 315 27.15 31.91 22.69
CA LYS A 315 28.53 31.47 22.98
C LYS A 315 28.62 30.01 23.45
N LEU A 316 27.58 29.49 24.12
CA LEU A 316 27.60 28.12 24.65
C LEU A 316 27.16 27.09 23.61
N ARG A 317 26.44 27.51 22.56
CA ARG A 317 25.88 26.62 21.52
C ARG A 317 25.19 25.38 22.10
N THR A 318 24.51 25.56 23.22
CA THR A 318 23.78 24.51 23.93
C THR A 318 22.32 24.49 23.54
N ASN A 319 21.73 23.30 23.48
CA ASN A 319 20.28 23.13 23.34
C ASN A 319 19.68 22.76 24.69
N VAL A 320 18.62 23.47 25.05
CA VAL A 320 17.82 23.18 26.25
C VAL A 320 16.47 22.67 25.78
N LEU A 321 16.17 21.40 26.10
CA LEU A 321 14.96 20.74 25.66
C LEU A 321 14.22 20.17 26.87
N LYS A 322 12.89 20.10 26.81
CA LYS A 322 12.14 19.30 27.78
C LYS A 322 12.42 17.82 27.50
N ARG A 323 12.66 17.04 28.54
CA ARG A 323 12.87 15.60 28.40
C ARG A 323 11.59 14.95 27.89
N GLN A 324 11.72 14.28 26.75
CA GLN A 324 10.69 13.41 26.19
C GLN A 324 11.22 11.99 26.25
N VAL A 325 10.36 11.06 26.65
CA VAL A 325 10.67 9.65 26.75
C VAL A 325 9.62 8.84 26.01
N SER A 326 10.04 7.74 25.41
CA SER A 326 9.17 6.82 24.69
C SER A 326 9.23 5.46 25.37
N TYR A 327 8.07 4.88 25.64
CA TYR A 327 7.95 3.52 26.17
C TYR A 327 7.29 2.65 25.11
N ALA A 328 7.93 1.54 24.72
CA ALA A 328 7.32 0.51 23.89
C ALA A 328 6.80 -0.59 24.80
N VAL A 329 5.48 -0.77 24.88
CA VAL A 329 4.86 -1.74 25.78
C VAL A 329 3.87 -2.59 25.02
N ARG A 330 3.67 -3.84 25.44
CA ARG A 330 2.53 -4.60 24.96
C ARG A 330 1.26 -4.10 25.60
N TRP A 331 0.14 -4.25 24.89
CA TRP A 331 -1.15 -3.82 25.38
C TRP A 331 -1.51 -4.49 26.71
N ASP A 332 -1.25 -5.78 26.88
CA ASP A 332 -1.50 -6.53 28.12
C ASP A 332 -0.72 -6.01 29.35
N GLN A 333 0.43 -5.37 29.13
CA GLN A 333 1.27 -4.76 30.16
C GLN A 333 0.82 -3.35 30.56
N LEU A 334 -0.14 -2.77 29.83
CA LEU A 334 -0.66 -1.44 30.12
C LEU A 334 -1.91 -1.52 31.00
N ARG A 335 -1.96 -0.75 32.08
CA ARG A 335 -3.13 -0.57 32.94
C ARG A 335 -3.46 0.91 33.11
N THR A 336 -4.68 1.19 33.55
CA THR A 336 -5.17 2.55 33.80
C THR A 336 -5.50 2.69 35.28
N ALA A 337 -5.00 3.74 35.93
CA ALA A 337 -5.28 4.04 37.34
C ALA A 337 -5.68 5.53 37.47
N GLY A 338 -6.98 5.79 37.46
CA GLY A 338 -7.52 7.16 37.46
C GLY A 338 -7.04 7.95 36.24
N LYS A 339 -6.32 9.05 36.47
CA LYS A 339 -5.74 9.91 35.41
C LYS A 339 -4.29 9.54 35.07
N ALA A 340 -3.90 8.28 35.22
CA ALA A 340 -2.56 7.82 34.91
C ALA A 340 -2.57 6.47 34.17
N LEU A 341 -1.56 6.26 33.33
CA LEU A 341 -1.19 4.96 32.80
C LEU A 341 -0.16 4.31 33.73
N LEU A 342 -0.34 3.02 33.98
CA LEU A 342 0.61 2.17 34.67
C LEU A 342 1.17 1.16 33.67
N ILE A 343 2.49 1.09 33.58
CA ILE A 343 3.18 0.08 32.77
C ILE A 343 3.73 -0.97 33.74
N ASP A 344 3.16 -2.17 33.65
CA ASP A 344 3.52 -3.35 34.44
C ASP A 344 4.52 -4.24 33.67
N ALA A 345 5.41 -3.62 32.90
CA ALA A 345 6.52 -4.28 32.22
C ALA A 345 7.83 -3.92 32.93
N LYS A 346 8.61 -4.93 33.30
CA LYS A 346 10.00 -4.75 33.70
C LYS A 346 10.85 -4.91 32.44
N ASP A 347 11.29 -3.79 31.89
CA ASP A 347 12.11 -3.74 30.68
C ASP A 347 13.33 -2.86 30.93
N ASP A 348 14.52 -3.44 30.79
CA ASP A 348 15.77 -2.73 31.02
C ASP A 348 16.07 -1.70 29.92
N THR A 349 15.37 -1.75 28.78
CA THR A 349 15.44 -0.72 27.74
C THR A 349 14.66 0.54 28.09
N PHE A 350 13.82 0.51 29.13
CA PHE A 350 13.06 1.70 29.52
C PHE A 350 13.95 2.84 30.00
N PRO A 351 13.66 4.08 29.59
CA PRO A 351 14.43 5.24 30.00
C PRO A 351 14.26 5.47 31.50
N SER A 352 15.39 5.66 32.19
CA SER A 352 15.39 5.96 33.62
C SER A 352 14.68 7.27 33.92
N ARG A 353 14.00 7.34 35.07
CA ARG A 353 13.56 8.59 35.68
C ARG A 353 14.65 9.12 36.58
N TYR A 354 14.71 10.43 36.74
CA TYR A 354 15.70 11.05 37.59
C TYR A 354 15.03 11.57 38.84
N VAL A 355 15.54 11.15 40.00
CA VAL A 355 15.04 11.57 41.30
C VAL A 355 16.16 12.25 42.07
N ARG A 356 15.83 13.34 42.74
CA ARG A 356 16.76 14.04 43.62
C ARG A 356 16.97 13.22 44.90
N GLN A 357 18.22 12.91 45.21
CA GLN A 357 18.63 12.25 46.45
C GLN A 357 19.72 13.11 47.10
N GLY A 358 19.30 14.01 48.00
CA GLY A 358 20.14 15.09 48.51
C GLY A 358 20.51 16.08 47.41
N ASP A 359 21.81 16.31 47.22
CA ASP A 359 22.36 17.19 46.17
C ASP A 359 22.73 16.45 44.88
N LYS A 360 22.44 15.15 44.80
CA LYS A 360 22.68 14.34 43.62
C LYS A 360 21.39 13.99 42.92
N LEU A 361 21.47 13.94 41.60
CA LEU A 361 20.43 13.39 40.76
C LEU A 361 20.77 11.93 40.48
N VAL A 362 19.86 11.01 40.79
CA VAL A 362 20.08 9.57 40.64
C VAL A 362 19.07 9.02 39.63
N ALA A 363 19.59 8.31 38.63
CA ALA A 363 18.79 7.54 37.69
C ALA A 363 18.12 6.38 38.43
N LYS A 364 16.79 6.28 38.33
CA LYS A 364 15.98 5.20 38.86
C LYS A 364 15.05 4.70 37.76
N LYS A 365 14.90 3.39 37.64
CA LYS A 365 13.88 2.76 36.78
C LYS A 365 12.71 2.35 37.66
N PRO A 366 11.71 3.23 37.86
CA PRO A 366 10.57 2.89 38.71
C PRO A 366 9.79 1.73 38.08
N TYR A 367 9.30 0.82 38.93
CA TYR A 367 8.41 -0.25 38.53
C TYR A 367 7.28 -0.38 39.58
N PRO A 368 6.00 -0.33 39.19
CA PRO A 368 5.53 -0.04 37.83
C PRO A 368 5.83 1.40 37.38
N VAL A 369 5.93 1.65 36.07
CA VAL A 369 6.10 3.02 35.56
C VAL A 369 4.74 3.70 35.57
N LYS A 370 4.60 4.77 36.35
CA LYS A 370 3.40 5.61 36.38
C LYS A 370 3.59 6.85 35.50
N ILE A 371 2.67 7.07 34.57
CA ILE A 371 2.64 8.23 33.67
C ILE A 371 1.30 8.93 33.82
N ASP A 372 1.31 10.11 34.44
CA ASP A 372 0.10 10.92 34.58
C ASP A 372 -0.37 11.45 33.22
N ALA A 373 -1.68 11.61 33.04
CA ALA A 373 -2.27 12.05 31.77
C ALA A 373 -1.78 13.43 31.32
N SER A 374 -1.41 14.29 32.26
CA SER A 374 -0.82 15.61 32.00
C SER A 374 0.62 15.54 31.46
N ALA A 375 1.31 14.42 31.69
CA ALA A 375 2.63 14.16 31.15
C ALA A 375 2.58 13.42 29.80
N LEU A 376 1.43 12.89 29.39
CA LEU A 376 1.30 12.21 28.09
C LEU A 376 1.32 13.21 26.94
N LEU A 377 2.14 12.93 25.93
CA LEU A 377 2.14 13.68 24.67
C LEU A 377 1.22 13.02 23.66
N TYR A 378 1.46 11.74 23.40
CA TYR A 378 0.62 10.92 22.53
C TYR A 378 0.86 9.45 22.85
N ILE A 379 -0.17 8.65 22.58
CA ILE A 379 -0.13 7.20 22.62
C ILE A 379 -0.32 6.77 21.18
N SER A 380 0.53 5.90 20.67
CA SER A 380 0.36 5.39 19.31
C SER A 380 0.53 3.89 19.23
N THR A 381 -0.14 3.26 18.27
CA THR A 381 0.11 1.87 17.90
C THR A 381 0.23 1.79 16.39
N SER A 382 0.79 0.71 15.88
CA SER A 382 0.88 0.48 14.43
C SER A 382 0.08 -0.75 14.04
N SER A 383 -0.75 -0.64 13.01
CA SER A 383 -1.39 -1.78 12.37
C SER A 383 -0.87 -1.98 10.95
N THR A 384 -1.01 -3.21 10.46
CA THR A 384 -0.72 -3.51 9.07
C THR A 384 -1.78 -2.87 8.19
N PHE A 385 -1.34 -2.14 7.16
CA PHE A 385 -2.27 -1.48 6.25
C PHE A 385 -3.14 -2.49 5.51
N THR A 386 -4.46 -2.30 5.52
CA THR A 386 -5.42 -3.14 4.78
C THR A 386 -6.31 -2.27 3.91
N ILE A 387 -6.47 -2.65 2.65
CA ILE A 387 -7.40 -1.99 1.72
C ILE A 387 -8.77 -2.65 1.85
N PRO A 388 -9.81 -1.90 2.24
CA PRO A 388 -11.14 -2.45 2.37
C PRO A 388 -11.79 -2.71 1.00
N ASP A 389 -12.75 -3.64 0.91
CA ASP A 389 -13.37 -4.02 -0.38
C ASP A 389 -14.21 -2.90 -0.99
N GLU A 390 -14.77 -2.03 -0.14
CA GLU A 390 -15.53 -0.84 -0.52
C GLU A 390 -14.68 0.34 -1.00
N ALA A 391 -13.34 0.25 -0.87
CA ALA A 391 -12.47 1.24 -1.47
C ALA A 391 -12.74 1.37 -2.97
N VAL A 392 -12.51 2.54 -3.53
CA VAL A 392 -12.67 2.82 -4.95
C VAL A 392 -11.31 2.99 -5.63
N VAL A 393 -11.22 2.51 -6.86
CA VAL A 393 -10.06 2.62 -7.72
C VAL A 393 -10.45 3.38 -8.97
N ILE A 394 -9.63 4.36 -9.33
CA ILE A 394 -9.84 5.17 -10.53
C ILE A 394 -8.84 4.71 -11.58
N HIS A 395 -9.32 4.04 -12.61
CA HIS A 395 -8.53 3.66 -13.78
C HIS A 395 -8.41 4.87 -14.70
N VAL A 396 -7.30 5.58 -14.57
CA VAL A 396 -7.04 6.83 -15.30
C VAL A 396 -6.96 6.55 -16.79
N GLY A 397 -7.63 7.39 -17.57
CA GLY A 397 -7.63 7.32 -19.03
C GLY A 397 -8.68 6.39 -19.64
N GLN A 398 -9.34 5.54 -18.86
CA GLN A 398 -10.43 4.71 -19.38
C GLN A 398 -11.69 5.55 -19.62
N VAL A 399 -12.04 5.77 -20.89
CA VAL A 399 -13.28 6.48 -21.27
C VAL A 399 -14.40 5.50 -21.61
N PRO A 400 -15.69 5.87 -21.48
CA PRO A 400 -16.82 5.01 -21.83
C PRO A 400 -16.70 4.37 -23.21
N ARG A 401 -16.30 5.16 -24.22
CA ARG A 401 -16.15 4.71 -25.60
C ARG A 401 -15.10 3.61 -25.82
N ASP A 402 -14.10 3.49 -24.94
CA ASP A 402 -13.09 2.43 -25.05
C ASP A 402 -13.71 1.04 -24.83
N SER A 403 -14.90 0.98 -24.21
CA SER A 403 -15.62 -0.26 -23.92
C SER A 403 -16.50 -0.75 -25.08
N TRP A 404 -16.32 -0.23 -26.30
CA TRP A 404 -17.13 -0.61 -27.47
C TRP A 404 -17.06 -2.11 -27.80
N LEU A 405 -15.93 -2.77 -27.51
CA LEU A 405 -15.77 -4.22 -27.70
C LEU A 405 -16.81 -5.02 -26.90
N TYR A 406 -17.24 -4.52 -25.74
CA TYR A 406 -18.29 -5.16 -24.95
C TYR A 406 -19.66 -5.04 -25.60
N VAL A 407 -19.95 -3.95 -26.33
CA VAL A 407 -21.18 -3.83 -27.13
C VAL A 407 -21.19 -4.84 -28.26
N LEU A 408 -20.07 -4.97 -28.97
CA LEU A 408 -19.92 -5.98 -30.03
C LEU A 408 -20.08 -7.39 -29.46
N LEU A 409 -19.43 -7.69 -28.34
CA LEU A 409 -19.55 -8.97 -27.63
C LEU A 409 -21.02 -9.25 -27.26
N TYR A 410 -21.73 -8.26 -26.73
CA TYR A 410 -23.16 -8.36 -26.41
C TYR A 410 -24.02 -8.64 -27.63
N ALA A 411 -23.76 -7.98 -28.76
CA ALA A 411 -24.48 -8.21 -30.01
C ALA A 411 -24.26 -9.65 -30.51
N VAL A 412 -23.02 -10.14 -30.48
CA VAL A 412 -22.68 -11.51 -30.86
C VAL A 412 -23.34 -12.53 -29.94
N LEU A 413 -23.21 -12.39 -28.62
CA LEU A 413 -23.82 -13.29 -27.65
C LEU A 413 -25.36 -13.26 -27.74
N GLY A 414 -25.94 -12.07 -27.88
CA GLY A 414 -27.38 -11.90 -28.08
C GLY A 414 -27.88 -12.59 -29.35
N SER A 415 -27.10 -12.55 -30.44
CA SER A 415 -27.43 -13.27 -31.68
C SER A 415 -27.43 -14.79 -31.47
N PHE A 416 -26.46 -15.34 -30.72
CA PHE A 416 -26.43 -16.76 -30.40
C PHE A 416 -27.65 -17.19 -29.58
N VAL A 417 -28.05 -16.38 -28.60
CA VAL A 417 -29.28 -16.62 -27.82
C VAL A 417 -30.50 -16.63 -28.75
N LEU A 418 -30.65 -15.60 -29.59
CA LEU A 418 -31.78 -15.47 -30.50
C LEU A 418 -31.86 -16.63 -31.50
N PHE A 419 -30.77 -16.98 -32.19
CA PHE A 419 -30.76 -18.06 -33.18
C PHE A 419 -31.06 -19.43 -32.56
N ASN A 420 -30.51 -19.71 -31.37
CA ASN A 420 -30.78 -20.98 -30.69
C ASN A 420 -32.22 -21.05 -30.16
N LEU A 421 -32.78 -19.95 -29.66
CA LEU A 421 -34.19 -19.89 -29.27
C LEU A 421 -35.11 -20.13 -30.47
N LEU A 422 -34.85 -19.48 -31.61
CA LEU A 422 -35.60 -19.69 -32.84
C LEU A 422 -35.53 -21.14 -33.32
N ALA A 423 -34.36 -21.77 -33.26
CA ALA A 423 -34.19 -23.18 -33.63
C ALA A 423 -35.01 -24.12 -32.73
N ILE A 424 -35.07 -23.84 -31.42
CA ILE A 424 -35.89 -24.60 -30.46
C ILE A 424 -37.38 -24.40 -30.76
N VAL A 425 -37.83 -23.16 -30.98
CA VAL A 425 -39.24 -22.84 -31.29
C VAL A 425 -39.67 -23.50 -32.61
N GLN A 426 -38.85 -23.41 -33.66
CA GLN A 426 -39.13 -24.08 -34.93
C GLN A 426 -39.27 -25.59 -34.77
N ARG A 427 -38.44 -26.20 -33.93
CA ARG A 427 -38.52 -27.64 -33.64
C ARG A 427 -39.76 -28.01 -32.84
N LEU A 428 -40.16 -27.18 -31.87
CA LEU A 428 -41.38 -27.39 -31.10
C LEU A 428 -42.63 -27.25 -31.97
N ARG A 429 -42.63 -26.35 -32.97
CA ARG A 429 -43.74 -26.21 -33.94
C ARG A 429 -43.82 -27.35 -34.96
N GLN A 430 -42.73 -28.06 -35.20
CA GLN A 430 -42.68 -29.20 -36.13
C GLN A 430 -43.04 -30.55 -35.46
N ARG A 431 -43.23 -30.55 -34.14
CA ARG A 431 -43.78 -31.68 -33.39
C ARG A 431 -45.26 -31.41 -33.17
#